data_AF-P0DQO5-F1
#
_entry.id   AF-P0DQO5-F1
#
_cell.length_a   1.000
_cell.length_b   1.000
_cell.length_c   1.000
_cell.angle_alpha   90.00
_cell.angle_beta   90.00
_cell.angle_gamma   90.00
#
_symmetry.space_group_name_H-M   'P 1'
#
loop_
_entity.id
_entity.type
_entity.pdbx_description
1 polymer ?
#
loop_
_entity_poly.entity_id
_entity_poly.type
_entity_poly.pdbx_seq_one_letter_code
_entity_poly.pdbx_strand_id
1 'polypeptide(L)' 'YCQKFLWTCDTERKCCEDMVCELWCKLEK' A
#
# COMPACT_ATOMS: atom_id res chain seq x y z
N TYR A 1 12.10 -0.12 -0.20
CA TYR A 1 11.23 -1.28 0.08
C TYR A 1 9.81 -0.76 0.13
N CYS A 2 8.86 -1.40 -0.56
CA CYS A 2 7.48 -0.93 -0.63
C CYS A 2 6.52 -2.05 -0.24
N GLN A 3 5.37 -1.67 0.32
CA GLN A 3 4.32 -2.58 0.74
C GLN A 3 3.62 -3.17 -0.50
N LYS A 4 3.52 -4.51 -0.52
CA LYS A 4 2.83 -5.24 -1.60
C LYS A 4 1.33 -5.24 -1.38
N PHE A 5 0.59 -5.63 -2.42
CA PHE A 5 -0.85 -5.85 -2.34
C PHE A 5 -1.24 -6.68 -1.12
N LEU A 6 -2.28 -6.24 -0.41
CA LEU A 6 -2.79 -6.76 0.86
C LEU A 6 -1.86 -6.67 2.07
N TRP A 7 -0.70 -6.03 1.96
CA TRP A 7 0.11 -5.76 3.14
C TRP A 7 -0.34 -4.51 3.87
N THR A 8 -0.14 -4.48 5.19
CA THR A 8 -0.46 -3.33 6.02
C THR A 8 0.42 -2.14 5.68
N CYS A 9 -0.21 -0.99 5.54
CA CYS A 9 0.46 0.24 5.13
C CYS A 9 0.09 1.38 6.07
N ASP A 10 1.07 2.26 6.26
CA ASP A 10 1.02 3.40 7.18
C ASP A 10 1.87 4.52 6.59
N THR A 11 1.94 5.67 7.26
CA THR A 11 2.71 6.85 6.83
C THR A 11 4.19 6.55 6.58
N GLU A 12 4.78 5.61 7.33
CA GLU A 12 6.16 5.12 7.13
C GLU A 12 6.25 3.99 6.09
N ARG A 13 5.19 3.19 5.96
CA ARG A 13 5.15 1.97 5.14
C ARG A 13 4.28 2.21 3.91
N LYS A 14 4.82 2.91 2.94
CA LYS A 14 4.09 3.22 1.69
C LYS A 14 3.96 2.00 0.78
N CYS A 15 2.83 1.94 0.09
CA CYS A 15 2.59 0.99 -1.00
C CYS A 15 3.52 1.23 -2.19
N CYS A 16 3.74 0.19 -2.99
CA CYS A 16 4.40 0.38 -4.29
C CYS A 16 3.50 1.22 -5.22
N GLU A 17 4.07 1.67 -6.35
CA GLU A 17 3.35 2.44 -7.37
C GLU A 17 2.05 1.74 -7.82
N ASP A 18 1.04 2.54 -8.18
CA ASP A 18 -0.33 2.12 -8.53
C ASP A 18 -1.17 1.51 -7.39
N MET A 19 -0.72 1.64 -6.13
CA MET A 19 -1.49 1.19 -4.97
C MET A 19 -1.76 2.32 -3.98
N VAL A 20 -3.00 2.35 -3.50
CA VAL A 20 -3.47 3.23 -2.45
C VAL A 20 -3.45 2.51 -1.10
N CYS A 21 -3.11 3.25 -0.06
CA CYS A 21 -3.11 2.77 1.31
C CYS A 21 -4.42 3.10 2.03
N GLU A 22 -5.25 2.09 2.30
CA GLU A 22 -6.40 2.21 3.22
C GLU A 22 -6.40 1.02 4.19
N LEU A 23 -5.64 1.13 5.28
CA LEU A 23 -5.16 0.04 6.16
C LEU A 23 -4.22 -0.97 5.50
N TRP A 24 -4.48 -1.31 4.25
CA TRP A 24 -3.68 -2.23 3.43
C TRP A 24 -3.51 -1.66 2.03
N CYS A 25 -2.40 -2.04 1.40
CA CYS A 25 -2.15 -1.67 0.02
C CYS A 25 -3.10 -2.41 -0.91
N LYS A 26 -3.87 -1.65 -1.67
CA LYS A 26 -4.79 -2.17 -2.68
C LYS A 26 -4.64 -1.34 -3.95
N LEU A 27 -4.91 -1.97 -5.09
CA LEU A 27 -4.90 -1.27 -6.38
C LEU A 27 -5.96 -0.17 -6.34
N GLU A 28 -5.59 1.02 -6.83
CA GLU A 28 -6.56 2.08 -7.08
C GLU A 28 -7.48 1.61 -8.21
N LYS A 29 -8.78 1.47 -7.91
CA LYS A 29 -9.76 0.80 -8.77
C LYS A 29 -10.59 1.80 -9.55
#